data_AF-A0A6I1W627-F1
#
_entry.id   AF-A0A6I1W627-F1
#
_cell.length_a   1.000
_cell.length_b   1.000
_cell.length_c   1.000
_cell.angle_alpha   90.00
_cell.angle_beta   90.00
_cell.angle_gamma   90.00
#
_symmetry.space_group_name_H-M   'P 1'
#
loop_
_entity.id
_entity.type
_entity.pdbx_description
1 polymer ?
#
loop_
_entity_poly.entity_id
_entity_poly.type
_entity_poly.pdbx_seq_one_letter_code
_entity_poly.pdbx_strand_id
1 'polypeptide(L)'
;YDLILGKPELSTRHRLAALLKAASIPGKARIESGSLELAKQMVLRGRGIAFQTRFGIEAQIEAKLLKMLPLTDGGGVFCDLGLYKRAGRYIPTAVDAFARILADEILLRERQEA
;
A
#
# COMPACT_ATOMS: atom_id res chain seq x y z
N TYR A 1 1.47 -4.23 -20.23
CA TYR A 1 0.55 -3.22 -19.66
C TYR A 1 1.34 -2.04 -19.19
N ASP A 2 0.81 -0.82 -19.31
CA ASP A 2 1.45 0.36 -18.76
C ASP A 2 1.44 0.30 -17.23
N LEU A 3 2.54 0.72 -16.61
CA LEU A 3 2.62 0.84 -15.16
C LEU A 3 2.05 2.20 -14.73
N ILE A 4 1.32 2.18 -13.63
CA ILE A 4 0.85 3.36 -12.91
C ILE A 4 1.59 3.37 -11.58
N LEU A 5 2.53 4.29 -11.42
CA LEU A 5 3.39 4.35 -10.23
C LEU A 5 2.92 5.46 -9.28
N GLY A 6 3.16 5.25 -7.99
CA GLY A 6 3.11 6.34 -7.02
C GLY A 6 4.20 7.35 -7.30
N LYS A 7 3.95 8.63 -7.00
CA LYS A 7 5.01 9.65 -7.04
C LYS A 7 6.18 9.28 -6.10
N PRO A 8 7.42 9.75 -6.38
CA PRO A 8 8.61 9.44 -5.58
C PRO A 8 8.47 9.68 -4.08
N GLU A 9 7.65 10.64 -3.65
CA GLU A 9 7.49 11.01 -2.25
C GLU A 9 6.62 10.00 -1.45
N LEU A 10 5.92 9.08 -2.12
CA LEU A 10 5.07 8.09 -1.47
C LEU A 10 5.89 6.90 -0.96
N SER A 11 5.55 6.42 0.25
CA SER A 11 6.22 5.28 0.89
C SER A 11 6.20 4.01 0.02
N THR A 12 5.08 3.73 -0.67
CA THR A 12 4.96 2.59 -1.60
C THR A 12 5.99 2.67 -2.73
N ARG A 13 6.26 3.86 -3.26
CA ARG A 13 7.23 4.05 -4.35
C ARG A 13 8.66 3.81 -3.90
N HIS A 14 9.00 4.17 -2.66
CA HIS A 14 10.29 3.85 -2.05
C HIS A 14 10.46 2.35 -1.82
N ARG A 15 9.43 1.66 -1.30
CA ARG A 15 9.48 0.22 -1.06
C ARG A 15 9.63 -0.60 -2.35
N LEU A 16 9.03 -0.15 -3.44
CA LEU A 16 9.16 -0.78 -4.76
C LEU A 16 10.49 -0.50 -5.46
N ALA A 17 11.30 0.46 -4.99
CA ALA A 17 12.47 0.94 -5.74
C ALA A 17 13.48 -0.17 -6.03
N ALA A 18 13.74 -1.05 -5.06
CA ALA A 18 14.64 -2.19 -5.23
C ALA A 18 14.13 -3.20 -6.27
N LEU A 19 12.83 -3.51 -6.25
CA LEU A 19 12.21 -4.42 -7.21
C LEU A 19 12.17 -3.85 -8.62
N LEU A 20 11.79 -2.58 -8.77
CA LEU A 20 11.79 -1.90 -10.06
C LEU A 20 13.20 -1.90 -10.67
N LYS A 21 14.23 -1.64 -9.84
CA LYS A 21 15.63 -1.70 -10.26
C LYS A 21 16.05 -3.11 -10.67
N ALA A 22 15.74 -4.13 -9.86
CA ALA A 22 16.07 -5.52 -10.16
C ALA A 22 15.41 -6.03 -11.45
N ALA A 23 14.17 -5.61 -11.70
CA ALA A 23 13.42 -5.94 -12.91
C ALA A 23 13.81 -5.09 -14.14
N SER A 24 14.80 -4.18 -14.02
CA SER A 24 15.17 -3.21 -15.06
C SER A 24 13.99 -2.38 -15.57
N ILE A 25 12.98 -2.17 -14.72
CA ILE A 25 11.82 -1.35 -15.03
C ILE A 25 12.21 0.11 -14.79
N PRO A 26 12.11 0.99 -15.80
CA PRO A 26 12.45 2.39 -15.62
C PRO A 26 11.56 3.01 -14.53
N GLY A 27 12.18 3.77 -13.63
CA GLY A 27 11.49 4.40 -12.51
C GLY A 27 10.49 5.50 -12.89
N LYS A 28 10.35 5.80 -14.18
CA LYS A 28 9.35 6.72 -14.75
C LYS A 28 8.26 5.90 -15.42
N ALA A 29 7.05 6.00 -14.91
CA ALA A 29 5.88 5.39 -15.52
C ALA A 29 5.21 6.33 -16.51
N ARG A 30 4.36 5.78 -17.39
CA ARG A 30 3.49 6.59 -18.26
C ARG A 30 2.53 7.45 -17.44
N ILE A 31 2.15 6.98 -16.26
CA ILE A 31 1.29 7.69 -15.31
C ILE A 31 1.92 7.62 -13.92
N GLU A 32 2.07 8.79 -13.30
CA GLU A 32 2.45 8.93 -11.89
C GLU A 32 1.35 9.64 -11.12
N SER A 33 0.97 9.10 -9.96
CA SER A 33 -0.12 9.65 -9.14
C SER A 33 0.29 9.75 -7.68
N GLY A 34 -0.07 10.86 -7.04
CA GLY A 34 -0.04 11.01 -5.58
C GLY A 34 -1.31 10.46 -4.89
N SER A 35 -2.33 10.11 -5.68
CA SER A 35 -3.64 9.65 -5.21
C SER A 35 -3.84 8.17 -5.52
N LEU A 36 -4.13 7.39 -4.47
CA LEU A 36 -4.48 5.99 -4.60
C LEU A 36 -5.79 5.80 -5.37
N GLU A 37 -6.77 6.68 -5.14
CA GLU A 37 -8.06 6.62 -5.82
C GLU A 37 -7.90 6.84 -7.33
N LEU A 38 -7.11 7.83 -7.74
CA LEU A 38 -6.85 8.05 -9.17
C LEU A 38 -6.18 6.83 -9.80
N ALA A 39 -5.19 6.23 -9.14
CA ALA A 39 -4.53 5.01 -9.65
C ALA A 39 -5.53 3.85 -9.80
N LYS A 40 -6.38 3.60 -8.80
CA LYS A 40 -7.46 2.61 -8.84
C LYS A 40 -8.42 2.85 -10.01
N GLN A 41 -8.87 4.09 -10.18
CA GLN A 41 -9.77 4.50 -11.25
C GLN A 41 -9.17 4.31 -12.65
N MET A 42 -7.85 4.46 -12.78
CA MET A 42 -7.14 4.19 -14.05
C MET A 42 -7.04 2.70 -14.34
N VAL A 43 -6.77 1.86 -13.33
CA VAL A 43 -6.78 0.39 -13.50
C VAL A 43 -8.17 -0.11 -13.88
N LEU A 44 -9.23 0.35 -13.20
CA LEU A 44 -10.62 0.00 -13.52
C LEU A 44 -11.03 0.37 -14.96
N ARG A 45 -10.42 1.41 -15.53
CA ARG A 45 -10.62 1.84 -16.93
C ARG A 45 -9.68 1.14 -17.93
N GLY A 46 -8.97 0.09 -17.50
CA GLY A 46 -8.05 -0.67 -18.33
C GLY A 46 -6.79 0.08 -18.76
N ARG A 47 -6.38 1.12 -18.01
CA ARG A 47 -5.25 1.98 -18.39
C ARG A 47 -3.89 1.47 -17.93
N GLY A 48 -3.83 0.38 -17.18
CA GLY A 48 -2.57 -0.19 -16.73
C GLY A 48 -2.67 -1.05 -15.49
N ILE A 49 -1.51 -1.32 -14.89
CA ILE A 49 -1.33 -2.03 -13.63
C ILE A 49 -0.77 -1.04 -12.60
N ALA A 50 -1.38 -0.99 -11.42
CA ALA A 50 -0.90 -0.21 -10.29
C ALA A 50 -0.39 -1.12 -9.17
N PHE A 51 0.48 -0.57 -8.32
CA PHE A 51 0.97 -1.22 -7.11
C PHE A 51 0.31 -0.59 -5.88
N GLN A 52 -0.44 -1.39 -5.12
CA GLN A 52 -1.12 -0.96 -3.90
C GLN A 52 -1.15 -2.09 -2.88
N THR A 53 -1.41 -1.74 -1.63
CA THR A 53 -1.86 -2.71 -0.62
C THR A 53 -3.29 -3.15 -0.92
N ARG A 54 -3.77 -4.19 -0.24
CA ARG A 54 -5.17 -4.63 -0.37
C ARG A 54 -6.16 -3.57 0.16
N PHE A 55 -5.67 -2.70 1.04
CA PHE A 55 -6.43 -1.62 1.64
C PHE A 55 -6.99 -0.63 0.60
N GLY A 56 -8.31 -0.43 0.60
CA GLY A 56 -9.01 0.52 -0.25
C GLY A 56 -9.44 -0.01 -1.63
N ILE A 57 -9.26 -1.32 -1.88
CA ILE A 57 -9.71 -2.03 -3.10
C ILE A 57 -10.54 -3.28 -2.82
N GLU A 58 -10.90 -3.54 -1.56
CA GLU A 58 -11.56 -4.76 -1.09
C GLU A 58 -12.88 -5.01 -1.81
N ALA A 59 -13.73 -3.99 -1.89
CA ALA A 59 -15.01 -4.07 -2.59
C ALA A 59 -14.85 -4.37 -4.09
N GLN A 60 -13.79 -3.86 -4.73
CA GLN A 60 -13.52 -4.15 -6.14
C GLN A 60 -12.99 -5.57 -6.35
N ILE A 61 -12.23 -6.10 -5.39
CA ILE A 61 -11.80 -7.50 -5.41
C ILE A 61 -13.01 -8.43 -5.24
N GLU A 62 -13.87 -8.14 -4.25
CA GLU A 62 -15.10 -8.91 -3.99
C GLU A 62 -16.03 -8.90 -5.21
N ALA A 63 -16.22 -7.74 -5.83
CA ALA A 63 -16.98 -7.58 -7.07
C ALA A 63 -16.29 -8.14 -8.33
N LYS A 64 -15.09 -8.74 -8.20
CA LYS A 64 -14.26 -9.27 -9.30
C LYS A 64 -13.90 -8.23 -10.38
N LEU A 65 -13.93 -6.95 -10.03
CA LEU A 65 -13.53 -5.84 -10.89
C LEU A 65 -12.01 -5.64 -10.91
N LEU A 66 -11.34 -6.00 -9.82
CA LEU A 66 -9.89 -5.96 -9.69
C LEU A 66 -9.37 -7.32 -9.22
N LYS A 67 -8.17 -7.68 -9.68
CA LYS A 67 -7.42 -8.83 -9.19
C LYS A 67 -6.11 -8.35 -8.60
N MET A 68 -5.89 -8.64 -7.32
CA MET A 68 -4.61 -8.40 -6.68
C MET A 68 -3.63 -9.54 -7.01
N LEU A 69 -2.43 -9.19 -7.45
CA LEU A 69 -1.34 -10.13 -7.69
C LEU A 69 -0.26 -9.87 -6.63
N PRO A 70 -0.02 -10.80 -5.69
CA PRO A 70 0.99 -10.59 -4.66
C PRO A 70 2.39 -10.58 -5.27
N LEU A 71 3.24 -9.67 -4.80
CA LEU A 71 4.67 -9.69 -5.11
C LEU A 71 5.35 -10.58 -4.08
N THR A 72 5.78 -11.77 -4.48
CA THR A 72 6.40 -12.76 -3.59
C THR A 72 7.91 -12.86 -3.75
N ASP A 73 8.45 -12.31 -4.84
CA ASP A 73 9.89 -12.34 -5.12
C ASP A 73 10.67 -11.51 -4.09
N GLY A 74 11.88 -11.97 -3.75
CA GLY A 74 12.77 -11.25 -2.85
C GLY A 74 12.25 -11.11 -1.41
N GLY A 75 11.34 -11.99 -0.98
CA GLY A 75 10.70 -11.94 0.33
C GLY A 75 9.43 -11.09 0.38
N GLY A 76 9.02 -10.50 -0.74
CA GLY A 76 7.79 -9.71 -0.86
C GLY A 76 7.92 -8.24 -0.46
N VAL A 77 6.85 -7.47 -0.68
CA VAL A 77 6.80 -6.04 -0.37
C VAL A 77 5.79 -5.78 0.74
N PHE A 78 6.29 -5.45 1.91
CA PHE A 78 5.47 -5.14 3.07
C PHE A 78 5.48 -3.65 3.36
N CYS A 79 4.32 -3.12 3.76
CA CYS A 79 4.17 -1.75 4.24
C CYS A 79 3.94 -1.77 5.75
N ASP A 80 4.92 -1.32 6.52
CA ASP A 80 4.78 -1.20 7.97
C ASP A 80 3.82 -0.07 8.32
N LEU A 81 2.88 -0.35 9.22
CA LEU A 81 2.07 0.66 9.90
C LEU A 81 2.66 0.93 11.29
N GLY A 82 2.75 2.20 11.67
CA GLY A 82 3.31 2.61 12.95
C GLY A 82 2.48 3.70 13.61
N LEU A 83 2.40 3.63 14.93
CA LEU A 83 1.88 4.71 15.77
C LEU A 83 3.04 5.52 16.33
N TYR A 84 3.00 6.83 16.07
CA TYR A 84 4.09 7.74 16.44
C TYR A 84 3.61 8.75 17.47
N LYS A 85 4.37 8.90 18.56
CA LYS A 85 4.17 9.97 19.55
C LYS A 85 5.40 10.85 19.64
N ARG A 86 5.20 12.11 20.00
CA ARG A 86 6.32 13.00 20.31
C ARG A 86 7.05 12.50 21.57
N ALA A 87 8.38 12.44 21.50
CA ALA A 87 9.22 12.16 22.66
C ALA A 87 8.94 13.17 23.79
N GLY A 88 9.03 12.72 25.05
CA GLY A 88 8.79 13.56 26.23
C GLY A 88 7.33 13.95 26.49
N ARG A 89 6.36 13.52 25.66
CA ARG A 89 4.92 13.69 25.95
C ARG A 89 4.30 12.43 26.56
N TYR A 90 3.46 12.66 27.57
CA TYR A 90 2.56 11.65 28.12
C TYR A 90 1.45 11.32 27.10
N ILE A 91 1.02 10.06 27.07
CA ILE A 91 -0.08 9.60 26.24
C ILE A 91 -1.35 9.64 27.10
N PRO A 92 -2.37 10.45 26.76
CA PRO A 92 -3.64 10.40 27.47
C PRO A 92 -4.21 8.98 27.50
N THR A 93 -4.82 8.57 28.60
CA THR A 93 -5.32 7.19 28.79
C THR A 93 -6.25 6.74 27.67
N ALA A 94 -7.13 7.62 27.18
CA ALA A 94 -8.01 7.33 26.04
C ALA A 94 -7.23 7.05 24.74
N VAL A 95 -6.12 7.76 24.51
CA VAL A 95 -5.27 7.56 23.32
C VAL A 95 -4.47 6.27 23.44
N ASP A 96 -4.00 5.90 24.65
CA ASP A 96 -3.34 4.61 24.89
C ASP A 96 -4.30 3.45 24.65
N ALA A 97 -5.52 3.53 25.19
CA ALA A 97 -6.56 2.54 24.96
C ALA A 97 -6.89 2.40 23.47
N PHE A 98 -7.05 3.52 22.76
CA PHE A 98 -7.26 3.52 21.31
C PHE A 98 -6.09 2.88 20.55
N ALA A 99 -4.85 3.22 20.92
CA ALA A 99 -3.66 2.68 20.27
C ALA A 99 -3.58 1.15 20.38
N ARG A 100 -4.00 0.59 21.52
CA ARG A 100 -4.06 -0.87 21.73
C ARG A 100 -5.13 -1.52 20.85
N ILE A 101 -6.35 -0.97 20.85
CA ILE A 101 -7.45 -1.47 19.99
C ILE A 101 -7.03 -1.45 18.51
N LEU A 102 -6.37 -0.37 18.08
CA LEU A 102 -5.89 -0.23 16.71
C LEU A 102 -4.79 -1.24 16.39
N ALA A 103 -3.87 -1.51 17.32
CA ALA A 103 -2.84 -2.53 17.14
C ALA A 103 -3.46 -3.93 17.00
N ASP A 104 -4.45 -4.27 17.82
CA ASP A 104 -5.14 -5.55 17.76
C ASP A 104 -5.85 -5.76 16.42
N GLU A 105 -6.51 -4.71 15.89
CA GLU A 105 -7.17 -4.74 14.57
C GLU A 105 -6.16 -4.90 13.42
N ILE A 106 -5.01 -4.22 13.49
CA ILE A 106 -3.95 -4.36 12.48
C ILE A 106 -3.42 -5.80 12.47
N LEU A 107 -3.12 -6.38 13.64
CA LEU A 107 -2.65 -7.76 13.77
C LEU A 107 -3.70 -8.78 13.32
N LEU A 108 -4.99 -8.50 13.54
CA LEU A 108 -6.08 -9.33 13.05
C LEU A 108 -6.12 -9.36 11.51
N ARG A 109 -5.96 -8.20 10.87
CA ARG A 109 -5.93 -8.09 9.40
C ARG A 109 -4.71 -8.76 8.80
N GLU A 110 -3.52 -8.57 9.39
CA GLU A 110 -2.30 -9.24 8.93
C GLU A 110 -2.48 -10.76 8.85
N ARG A 111 -3.12 -11.37 9.86
CA ARG A 111 -3.43 -12.80 9.87
C ARG A 111 -4.46 -13.24 8.81
N GLN A 112 -5.29 -12.32 8.31
CA GLN A 112 -6.25 -12.60 7.24
C GLN A 112 -5.64 -12.43 5.84
N GLU A 113 -4.52 -11.71 5.74
CA GLU A 113 -3.79 -11.47 4.49
C GLU A 113 -2.67 -12.49 4.23
N ALA A 114 -2.20 -13.18 5.27
CA ALA A 114 -1.23 -14.29 5.20
C ALA A 114 -1.87 -15.60 4.69
#